data_AF-A0A6L5NU92-F1
#
_entry.id   AF-A0A6L5NU92-F1
#
_cell.length_a   1.000
_cell.length_b   1.000
_cell.length_c   1.000
_cell.angle_alpha   90.00
_cell.angle_beta   90.00
_cell.angle_gamma   90.00
#
_symmetry.space_group_name_H-M   'P 1'
#
loop_
_entity.id
_entity.type
_entity.pdbx_description
1 polymer ?
#
loop_
_entity_poly.entity_id
_entity_poly.type
_entity_poly.pdbx_seq_one_letter_code
_entity_poly.pdbx_strand_id
1 'polypeptide(L)'
;MKLSFNLQDALFIGFCATLLVAIKSMMRLKLGLSGHSMLLMTFFYLICYGVVGKKGCITVCGLVTGILAMMLSVGKGGPVLIIKFGLPALAMDLTLLFIAGLFSFRWQSLILAATASIAWGLKSGIGHLLAGMTLQVALAKFGLEVVQGGFFALIAALLVPSVLNRLQAHDLVTPAVMNKPSQTPENHKD
;
A
#
# COMPACT_ATOMS: atom_id res chain seq x y z
N MET A 1 -20.80 2.67 11.05
CA MET A 1 -20.28 1.54 10.23
C MET A 1 -19.64 0.52 11.16
N LYS A 2 -20.27 -0.64 11.41
CA LYS A 2 -19.63 -1.72 12.17
C LYS A 2 -18.67 -2.46 11.22
N LEU A 3 -17.37 -2.24 11.36
CA LEU A 3 -16.38 -3.12 10.72
C LEU A 3 -16.37 -4.44 11.49
N SER A 4 -17.18 -5.40 11.05
CA SER A 4 -17.10 -6.78 11.53
C SER A 4 -15.81 -7.40 10.99
N PHE A 5 -14.66 -7.03 11.53
CA PHE A 5 -13.40 -7.73 11.28
C PHE A 5 -13.45 -9.08 11.97
N ASN A 6 -13.16 -10.14 11.22
CA ASN A 6 -12.93 -11.43 11.83
C ASN A 6 -11.57 -11.38 12.55
N LEU A 7 -11.39 -12.16 13.62
CA LEU A 7 -10.12 -12.21 14.36
C LEU A 7 -8.95 -12.56 13.41
N GLN A 8 -9.21 -13.42 12.43
CA GLN A 8 -8.27 -13.79 11.37
C GLN A 8 -7.83 -12.58 10.53
N ASP A 9 -8.73 -11.66 10.19
CA ASP A 9 -8.41 -10.45 9.42
C ASP A 9 -7.46 -9.55 10.21
N ALA A 10 -7.76 -9.34 11.50
CA ALA A 10 -6.95 -8.50 12.38
C ALA A 10 -5.54 -9.08 12.59
N LEU A 11 -5.45 -10.40 12.79
CA LEU A 11 -4.18 -11.12 12.87
C LEU A 11 -3.37 -10.98 11.57
N PHE A 12 -4.02 -11.12 10.41
CA PHE A 12 -3.35 -10.98 9.12
C PHE A 12 -2.84 -9.56 8.90
N ILE A 13 -3.64 -8.54 9.22
CA ILE A 13 -3.23 -7.12 9.15
C ILE A 13 -2.01 -6.87 10.04
N GLY A 14 -2.02 -7.38 11.27
CA GLY A 14 -0.89 -7.26 12.20
C GLY A 14 0.37 -7.97 11.71
N PHE A 15 0.22 -9.18 11.15
CA PHE A 15 1.32 -9.93 10.54
C PHE A 15 1.93 -9.17 9.35
N CYS A 16 1.07 -8.65 8.46
CA CYS A 16 1.47 -7.84 7.31
C CYS A 16 2.27 -6.61 7.75
N ALA A 17 1.76 -5.88 8.76
CA ALA A 17 2.40 -4.70 9.31
C ALA A 17 3.76 -5.02 9.95
N THR A 18 3.82 -6.09 10.75
CA THR A 18 5.07 -6.49 11.43
C THR A 18 6.12 -6.93 10.44
N LEU A 19 5.77 -7.75 9.46
CA LEU A 19 6.70 -8.23 8.43
C LEU A 19 7.21 -7.08 7.57
N LEU A 20 6.33 -6.14 7.21
CA LEU A 20 6.70 -4.91 6.51
C LEU A 20 7.73 -4.10 7.30
N VAL A 21 7.55 -3.89 8.60
CA VAL A 21 8.53 -3.17 9.44
C VAL A 21 9.83 -3.96 9.59
N ALA A 22 9.76 -5.27 9.81
CA ALA A 22 10.95 -6.13 9.97
C ALA A 22 11.82 -6.11 8.71
N ILE A 23 11.23 -6.37 7.53
CA ILE A 23 11.96 -6.34 6.25
C ILE A 23 12.49 -4.93 5.98
N LYS A 24 11.66 -3.90 6.20
CA LYS A 24 12.09 -2.52 6.01
C LYS A 24 13.25 -2.13 6.92
N SER A 25 13.29 -2.66 8.14
CA SER A 25 14.38 -2.45 9.09
C SER A 25 15.66 -3.12 8.59
N MET A 26 15.58 -4.38 8.15
CA MET A 26 16.72 -5.10 7.57
C MET A 26 17.26 -4.45 6.29
N MET A 27 16.38 -3.90 5.46
CA MET A 27 16.74 -3.22 4.22
C MET A 27 17.45 -1.87 4.41
N ARG A 28 17.60 -1.38 5.64
CA ARG A 28 18.36 -0.14 5.91
C ARG A 28 19.87 -0.26 5.78
N LEU A 29 20.38 -1.45 5.49
CA LEU A 29 21.78 -1.66 5.16
C LEU A 29 22.08 -1.12 3.74
N LYS A 30 22.40 0.19 3.68
CA LYS A 30 23.13 0.89 2.60
C LYS A 30 22.68 0.68 1.14
N LEU A 31 21.38 0.56 0.85
CA LEU A 31 20.90 0.74 -0.52
C LEU A 31 20.56 2.22 -0.74
N GLY A 32 21.46 2.97 -1.38
CA GLY A 32 21.34 4.40 -1.71
C GLY A 32 20.26 4.74 -2.76
N LEU A 33 19.15 3.99 -2.80
CA LEU A 33 18.05 4.17 -3.74
C LEU A 33 16.78 4.64 -3.01
N SER A 34 16.34 5.85 -3.31
CA SER A 34 15.23 6.54 -2.61
C SER A 34 13.87 5.82 -2.75
N GLY A 35 13.67 5.02 -3.80
CA GLY A 35 12.39 4.37 -4.12
C GLY A 35 12.14 2.96 -3.57
N HIS A 36 13.16 2.24 -3.09
CA HIS A 36 13.02 0.81 -2.77
C HIS A 36 12.03 0.53 -1.63
N SER A 37 11.94 1.47 -0.68
CA SER A 37 11.00 1.36 0.44
C SER A 37 9.54 1.41 0.00
N MET A 38 9.26 1.98 -1.17
CA MET A 38 7.91 2.12 -1.68
C MET A 38 7.37 0.80 -2.25
N LEU A 39 8.24 -0.01 -2.86
CA LEU A 39 7.90 -1.34 -3.35
C LEU A 39 7.27 -2.20 -2.26
N LEU A 40 7.96 -2.29 -1.11
CA LEU A 40 7.50 -3.06 0.04
C LEU A 40 6.16 -2.56 0.57
N MET A 41 6.02 -1.25 0.74
CA MET A 41 4.80 -0.63 1.25
C MET A 41 3.60 -0.95 0.37
N THR A 42 3.70 -0.65 -0.92
CA THR A 42 2.66 -0.93 -1.91
C THR A 42 2.34 -2.43 -1.96
N PHE A 43 3.37 -3.28 -2.00
CA PHE A 43 3.20 -4.74 -2.04
C PHE A 43 2.41 -5.28 -0.84
N PHE A 44 2.82 -4.92 0.39
CA PHE A 44 2.15 -5.39 1.60
C PHE A 44 0.74 -4.83 1.76
N TYR A 45 0.53 -3.56 1.41
CA TYR A 45 -0.81 -2.94 1.46
C TYR A 45 -1.77 -3.58 0.46
N LEU A 46 -1.31 -3.88 -0.75
CA LEU A 46 -2.12 -4.56 -1.75
C LEU A 46 -2.39 -6.02 -1.38
N ILE A 47 -1.44 -6.73 -0.78
CA ILE A 47 -1.67 -8.10 -0.27
C ILE A 47 -2.70 -8.09 0.86
N CYS A 48 -2.55 -7.17 1.82
CA CYS A 48 -3.49 -6.99 2.91
C CYS A 48 -4.92 -6.77 2.38
N TYR A 49 -5.06 -5.91 1.37
CA TYR A 49 -6.33 -5.70 0.69
C TYR A 49 -6.84 -6.92 -0.08
N GLY A 50 -5.98 -7.61 -0.84
CA GLY A 50 -6.37 -8.78 -1.62
C GLY A 50 -6.87 -9.94 -0.76
N VAL A 51 -6.30 -10.10 0.44
CA VAL A 51 -6.69 -11.11 1.43
C VAL A 51 -7.95 -10.73 2.19
N VAL A 52 -7.99 -9.53 2.78
CA VAL A 52 -9.10 -9.12 3.67
C VAL A 52 -10.32 -8.65 2.88
N GLY A 53 -10.13 -7.99 1.73
CA GLY A 53 -11.19 -7.51 0.85
C GLY A 53 -12.14 -6.47 1.44
N LYS A 54 -11.82 -5.89 2.61
CA LYS A 54 -12.65 -4.87 3.29
C LYS A 54 -12.10 -3.47 3.07
N LYS A 55 -13.00 -2.50 2.93
CA LYS A 55 -12.65 -1.06 2.92
C LYS A 55 -12.04 -0.69 4.29
N GLY A 56 -10.97 0.10 4.31
CA GLY A 56 -10.28 0.51 5.52
C GLY A 56 -9.12 -0.39 5.97
N CYS A 57 -8.98 -1.61 5.44
CA CYS A 57 -7.92 -2.53 5.89
C CYS A 57 -6.51 -2.00 5.59
N ILE A 58 -6.34 -1.30 4.46
CA ILE A 58 -5.07 -0.69 4.08
C ILE A 58 -4.69 0.42 5.07
N THR A 59 -5.64 1.31 5.40
CA THR A 59 -5.42 2.39 6.36
C THR A 59 -5.05 1.85 7.74
N VAL A 60 -5.78 0.84 8.24
CA VAL A 60 -5.47 0.20 9.53
C VAL A 60 -4.09 -0.46 9.49
N CYS A 61 -3.78 -1.20 8.41
CA CYS A 61 -2.45 -1.79 8.22
C CYS A 61 -1.34 -0.73 8.22
N GLY A 62 -1.53 0.38 7.51
CA GLY A 62 -0.56 1.47 7.47
C GLY A 62 -0.37 2.18 8.80
N LEU A 63 -1.45 2.34 9.57
CA LEU A 63 -1.41 2.94 10.89
C LEU A 63 -0.70 2.04 11.91
N VAL A 64 -1.01 0.75 11.92
CA VAL A 64 -0.32 -0.26 12.76
C VAL A 64 1.16 -0.34 12.37
N THR A 65 1.48 -0.34 11.08
CA THR A 65 2.87 -0.28 10.58
C THR A 65 3.59 0.96 11.09
N GLY A 66 2.93 2.12 11.07
CA GLY A 66 3.48 3.37 11.59
C GLY A 66 3.78 3.34 13.09
N ILE A 67 2.88 2.74 13.88
CA ILE A 67 3.07 2.54 15.33
C ILE A 67 4.24 1.60 15.59
N LEU A 68 4.29 0.45 14.91
CA LEU A 68 5.39 -0.51 15.04
C LEU A 68 6.73 0.08 14.62
N ALA A 69 6.76 0.88 13.55
CA ALA A 69 7.96 1.59 13.11
C ALA A 69 8.45 2.62 14.15
N MET A 70 7.53 3.27 14.87
CA MET A 70 7.86 4.14 15.99
C MET A 70 8.44 3.37 17.17
N MET A 71 7.82 2.25 17.57
CA MET A 71 8.31 1.43 18.69
C MET A 71 9.70 0.85 18.43
N LEU A 72 9.95 0.42 17.19
CA LEU A 72 11.24 -0.14 16.77
C LEU A 72 12.29 0.93 16.46
N SER A 73 11.97 2.22 16.64
CA SER A 73 12.83 3.38 16.38
C SER A 73 13.54 3.30 15.02
N VAL A 74 12.81 2.80 14.03
CA VAL A 74 13.29 2.68 12.65
C VAL A 74 13.23 4.10 12.06
N GLY A 75 14.17 4.97 12.43
CA GLY A 75 14.50 6.25 11.76
C GLY A 75 14.48 7.50 12.62
N LYS A 76 15.25 8.53 12.22
CA LYS A 76 15.23 9.91 12.77
C LYS A 76 13.94 10.66 12.35
N GLY A 77 12.79 10.11 12.70
CA GLY A 77 11.48 10.61 12.27
C GLY A 77 10.41 10.66 13.36
N GLY A 78 10.59 9.96 14.48
CA GLY A 78 9.65 10.00 15.61
C GLY A 78 8.18 9.84 15.17
N PRO A 79 7.22 10.62 15.72
CA PRO A 79 5.81 10.58 15.36
C PRO A 79 5.50 10.81 13.87
N VAL A 80 6.41 11.47 13.14
CA VAL A 80 6.26 11.75 11.71
C VAL A 80 6.29 10.45 10.88
N LEU A 81 6.75 9.34 11.45
CA LEU A 81 6.64 8.00 10.85
C LEU A 81 5.18 7.57 10.69
N ILE A 82 4.29 7.79 11.66
CA ILE A 82 2.86 7.43 11.49
C ILE A 82 2.29 8.15 10.28
N ILE A 83 2.57 9.44 10.13
CA ILE A 83 2.10 10.20 8.97
C ILE A 83 2.76 9.70 7.68
N LYS A 84 4.02 9.26 7.71
CA LYS A 84 4.74 8.77 6.51
C LYS A 84 4.18 7.46 5.98
N PHE A 85 3.69 6.58 6.84
CA PHE A 85 3.14 5.28 6.45
C PHE A 85 1.60 5.35 6.30
N GLY A 86 0.93 6.17 7.11
CA GLY A 86 -0.51 6.37 7.09
C GLY A 86 -1.00 7.18 5.89
N LEU A 87 -0.27 8.21 5.43
CA LEU A 87 -0.71 9.04 4.31
C LEU A 87 -0.89 8.27 2.99
N PRO A 88 0.08 7.44 2.52
CA PRO A 88 -0.14 6.63 1.32
C PRO A 88 -1.21 5.55 1.52
N ALA A 89 -1.32 4.99 2.73
CA ALA A 89 -2.36 4.02 3.05
C ALA A 89 -3.78 4.63 2.97
N LEU A 90 -3.93 5.84 3.50
CA LEU A 90 -5.19 6.60 3.44
C LEU A 90 -5.53 7.00 2.00
N ALA A 91 -4.54 7.44 1.21
CA ALA A 91 -4.74 7.77 -0.20
C ALA A 91 -5.20 6.55 -1.01
N MET A 92 -4.58 5.39 -0.77
CA MET A 92 -4.99 4.11 -1.36
C MET A 92 -6.42 3.71 -0.97
N ASP A 93 -6.78 3.88 0.31
CA ASP A 93 -8.12 3.55 0.80
C ASP A 93 -9.21 4.49 0.25
N LEU A 94 -8.92 5.79 0.11
CA LEU A 94 -9.80 6.74 -0.58
C LEU A 94 -10.00 6.38 -2.05
N THR A 95 -8.91 6.00 -2.71
CA THR A 95 -8.95 5.53 -4.11
C THR A 95 -9.84 4.30 -4.23
N LEU A 96 -9.68 3.35 -3.32
CA LEU A 96 -10.52 2.16 -3.23
C LEU A 96 -11.98 2.50 -2.95
N LEU A 97 -12.27 3.50 -2.12
CA LEU A 97 -13.63 3.93 -1.87
C LEU A 97 -14.29 4.47 -3.15
N PHE A 98 -13.52 5.15 -4.00
CA PHE A 98 -13.97 5.68 -5.30
C PHE A 98 -14.11 4.60 -6.39
N ILE A 99 -13.25 3.57 -6.37
CA ILE A 99 -13.17 2.51 -7.40
C ILE A 99 -13.85 1.20 -7.01
N ALA A 100 -14.30 1.06 -5.77
CA ALA A 100 -14.96 -0.14 -5.26
C ALA A 100 -16.30 -0.39 -5.99
N GLY A 101 -16.22 -1.10 -7.12
CA GLY A 101 -17.37 -1.56 -7.89
C GLY A 101 -17.16 -1.66 -9.40
N LEU A 102 -16.18 -0.95 -9.99
CA LEU A 102 -16.14 -0.77 -11.46
C LEU A 102 -15.03 -1.52 -12.21
N PHE A 103 -13.96 -2.03 -11.55
CA PHE A 103 -12.77 -2.51 -12.25
C PHE A 103 -12.22 -3.85 -11.75
N SER A 104 -11.60 -4.61 -12.66
CA SER A 104 -10.85 -5.85 -12.37
C SER A 104 -9.68 -5.60 -11.42
N PHE A 105 -9.34 -6.59 -10.57
CA PHE A 105 -8.30 -6.49 -9.53
C PHE A 105 -6.94 -6.01 -10.04
N ARG A 106 -6.57 -6.36 -11.28
CA ARG A 106 -5.32 -5.90 -11.93
C ARG A 106 -5.31 -4.40 -12.22
N TRP A 107 -6.46 -3.83 -12.57
CA TRP A 107 -6.59 -2.39 -12.80
C TRP A 107 -6.66 -1.63 -11.47
N GLN A 108 -7.35 -2.20 -10.47
CA GLN A 108 -7.37 -1.64 -9.12
C GLN A 108 -5.96 -1.55 -8.54
N SER A 109 -5.14 -2.60 -8.67
CA SER A 109 -3.76 -2.60 -8.19
C SER A 109 -2.89 -1.54 -8.88
N LEU A 110 -3.08 -1.34 -10.19
CA LEU A 110 -2.35 -0.34 -10.97
C LEU A 110 -2.73 1.09 -10.54
N ILE A 111 -4.02 1.35 -10.33
CA ILE A 111 -4.52 2.67 -9.91
C ILE A 111 -4.08 2.96 -8.47
N LEU A 112 -4.14 1.96 -7.57
CA LEU A 112 -3.64 2.06 -6.20
C LEU A 112 -2.14 2.39 -6.16
N ALA A 113 -1.35 1.73 -7.01
CA ALA A 113 0.07 2.03 -7.14
C ALA A 113 0.29 3.48 -7.58
N ALA A 114 -0.42 3.95 -8.61
CA ALA A 114 -0.33 5.31 -9.09
C ALA A 114 -0.71 6.35 -8.01
N THR A 115 -1.78 6.12 -7.25
CA THR A 115 -2.20 7.07 -6.20
C THR A 115 -1.24 7.09 -5.01
N ALA A 116 -0.65 5.96 -4.63
CA ALA A 116 0.44 5.97 -3.64
C ALA A 116 1.66 6.75 -4.13
N SER A 117 2.05 6.62 -5.40
CA SER A 117 3.17 7.36 -6.00
C SER A 117 2.95 8.86 -5.96
N ILE A 118 1.73 9.30 -6.28
CA ILE A 118 1.33 10.71 -6.22
C ILE A 118 1.35 11.22 -4.77
N ALA A 119 0.77 10.46 -3.83
CA ALA A 119 0.75 10.81 -2.40
C ALA A 119 2.16 10.91 -1.80
N TRP A 120 3.08 10.04 -2.25
CA TRP A 120 4.47 10.06 -1.83
C TRP A 120 5.23 11.27 -2.37
N GLY A 121 5.09 11.54 -3.68
CA GLY A 121 5.68 12.71 -4.31
C GLY A 121 5.22 13.99 -3.62
N LEU A 122 3.91 14.12 -3.35
CA LEU A 122 3.37 15.34 -2.74
C LEU A 122 3.99 15.60 -1.37
N LYS A 123 4.18 14.55 -0.57
CA LYS A 123 4.88 14.65 0.71
C LYS A 123 6.35 15.06 0.55
N SER A 124 7.07 14.51 -0.42
CA SER A 124 8.48 14.87 -0.64
C SER A 124 8.62 16.32 -1.11
N GLY A 125 7.76 16.77 -2.03
CA GLY A 125 7.74 18.14 -2.55
C GLY A 125 7.49 19.17 -1.45
N ILE A 126 6.53 18.92 -0.55
CA ILE A 126 6.26 19.78 0.61
C ILE A 126 7.47 19.85 1.55
N GLY A 127 8.14 18.73 1.78
CA GLY A 127 9.37 18.68 2.58
C GLY A 127 10.53 19.48 1.98
N HIS A 128 10.68 19.45 0.65
CA HIS A 128 11.70 20.23 -0.06
C HIS A 128 11.40 21.73 -0.10
N LEU A 129 10.13 22.11 -0.21
CA LEU A 129 9.69 23.51 -0.11
C LEU A 129 9.93 24.08 1.30
N LEU A 130 9.61 23.31 2.35
CA LEU A 130 9.86 23.68 3.75
C LEU A 130 11.35 23.75 4.09
N ALA A 131 12.21 23.03 3.36
CA ALA A 131 13.66 23.08 3.51
C ALA A 131 14.29 24.34 2.86
N GLY A 132 13.49 25.23 2.26
CA GLY A 132 13.97 26.47 1.63
C GLY A 132 14.68 26.25 0.29
N MET A 133 14.51 25.09 -0.35
CA MET A 133 15.07 24.84 -1.68
C MET A 133 14.32 25.62 -2.77
N THR A 134 15.03 25.99 -3.83
CA THR A 134 14.46 26.68 -4.99
C THR A 134 13.38 25.81 -5.65
N LEU A 135 12.28 26.45 -6.08
CA LEU A 135 11.09 25.77 -6.62
C LEU A 135 11.43 24.82 -7.78
N GLN A 136 12.39 25.18 -8.63
CA GLN A 136 12.86 24.34 -9.74
C GLN A 136 13.51 23.02 -9.29
N VAL A 137 14.35 23.07 -8.24
CA VAL A 137 15.02 21.87 -7.72
C VAL A 137 14.04 20.99 -6.96
N ALA A 138 13.10 21.60 -6.23
CA ALA A 138 12.02 20.89 -5.56
C ALA A 138 11.14 20.12 -6.58
N LEU A 139 10.78 20.76 -7.70
CA LEU A 139 9.98 20.14 -8.77
C LEU A 139 10.74 19.01 -9.49
N ALA A 140 12.02 19.20 -9.76
CA ALA A 140 12.86 18.16 -10.36
C ALA A 140 13.03 16.93 -9.45
N LYS A 141 13.25 17.16 -8.14
CA LYS A 141 13.34 16.08 -7.14
C LYS A 141 12.00 15.39 -6.92
N PHE A 142 10.90 16.15 -6.92
CA PHE A 142 9.55 15.61 -6.92
C PHE A 142 9.31 14.68 -8.11
N GLY A 143 9.62 15.13 -9.33
CA GLY A 143 9.45 14.32 -10.53
C GLY A 143 10.27 13.03 -10.48
N LEU A 144 11.52 13.12 -10.03
CA LEU A 144 12.40 11.95 -9.90
C LEU A 144 11.87 10.95 -8.85
N GLU A 145 11.39 11.43 -7.70
CA GLU A 145 10.79 10.59 -6.65
C GLU A 145 9.50 9.92 -7.13
N VAL A 146 8.65 10.63 -7.87
CA VAL A 146 7.41 10.07 -8.44
C VAL A 146 7.72 9.02 -9.49
N VAL A 147 8.72 9.24 -10.36
CA VAL A 147 9.11 8.25 -11.39
C VAL A 147 9.73 7.02 -10.75
N GLN A 148 10.68 7.18 -9.82
CA GLN A 148 11.30 6.05 -9.13
C GLN A 148 10.26 5.29 -8.28
N GLY A 149 9.49 6.00 -7.47
CA GLY A 149 8.42 5.43 -6.66
C GLY A 149 7.33 4.77 -7.50
N GLY A 150 6.95 5.39 -8.62
CA GLY A 150 6.02 4.86 -9.62
C GLY A 150 6.49 3.55 -10.23
N PHE A 151 7.74 3.48 -10.68
CA PHE A 151 8.31 2.25 -11.25
C PHE A 151 8.27 1.09 -10.24
N PHE A 152 8.70 1.34 -9.00
CA PHE A 152 8.66 0.34 -7.93
C PHE A 152 7.23 -0.04 -7.50
N ALA A 153 6.31 0.91 -7.47
CA ALA A 153 4.91 0.65 -7.16
C ALA A 153 4.23 -0.16 -8.27
N LEU A 154 4.58 0.07 -9.54
CA LEU A 154 4.10 -0.70 -10.67
C LEU A 154 4.57 -2.16 -10.58
N ILE A 155 5.86 -2.37 -10.31
CA ILE A 155 6.43 -3.72 -10.11
C ILE A 155 5.71 -4.43 -8.96
N ALA A 156 5.52 -3.74 -7.83
CA ALA A 156 4.77 -4.28 -6.70
C ALA A 156 3.35 -4.70 -7.11
N ALA A 157 2.62 -3.84 -7.83
CA ALA A 157 1.26 -4.11 -8.29
C ALA A 157 1.16 -5.28 -9.27
N LEU A 158 2.20 -5.52 -10.10
CA LEU A 158 2.28 -6.69 -10.98
C LEU A 158 2.61 -7.98 -10.21
N LEU A 159 3.46 -7.91 -9.17
CA LEU A 159 3.83 -9.06 -8.36
C LEU A 159 2.70 -9.56 -7.46
N VAL A 160 1.91 -8.63 -6.90
CA VAL A 160 0.81 -8.92 -5.98
C VAL A 160 -0.12 -10.06 -6.46
N PRO A 161 -0.73 -10.00 -7.66
CA PRO A 161 -1.65 -11.06 -8.12
C PRO A 161 -0.96 -12.42 -8.25
N SER A 162 0.31 -12.45 -8.69
CA SER A 162 1.08 -13.70 -8.76
C SER A 162 1.38 -14.29 -7.39
N VAL A 163 1.67 -13.44 -6.39
CA VAL A 163 1.93 -13.89 -5.01
C VAL A 163 0.64 -14.35 -4.33
N LEU A 164 -0.48 -13.66 -4.54
CA LEU A 164 -1.80 -14.08 -4.07
C LEU A 164 -2.19 -15.45 -4.63
N ASN A 165 -1.97 -15.69 -5.93
CA ASN A 165 -2.21 -17.01 -6.53
C ASN A 165 -1.33 -18.10 -5.92
N ARG A 166 -0.07 -17.79 -5.57
CA ARG A 166 0.82 -18.75 -4.88
C ARG A 166 0.39 -19.01 -3.44
N LEU A 167 -0.04 -17.98 -2.70
CA LEU A 167 -0.57 -18.15 -1.34
C LEU A 167 -1.85 -19.00 -1.33
N GLN A 168 -2.72 -18.82 -2.33
CA GLN A 168 -3.91 -19.65 -2.52
C GLN A 168 -3.55 -21.10 -2.88
N ALA A 169 -2.54 -21.31 -3.74
CA ALA A 169 -2.09 -22.66 -4.12
C ALA A 169 -1.51 -23.46 -2.94
N HIS A 170 -1.11 -22.79 -1.86
CA HIS A 170 -0.64 -23.42 -0.62
C HIS A 170 -1.72 -23.48 0.48
N ASP A 171 -2.97 -23.13 0.19
CA ASP A 171 -4.12 -23.14 1.12
C ASP A 171 -3.91 -22.31 2.40
N LEU A 172 -2.95 -21.38 2.41
CA LEU A 172 -2.68 -20.54 3.59
C LEU A 172 -3.76 -19.47 3.79
N VAL A 173 -4.40 -19.03 2.70
CA VAL A 173 -5.36 -17.91 2.70
C VAL A 173 -6.35 -18.03 1.55
N THR A 174 -7.65 -17.81 1.81
CA THR A 174 -8.68 -17.64 0.77
C THR A 174 -8.80 -16.17 0.37
N PRO A 175 -8.27 -15.73 -0.79
CA PRO A 175 -8.25 -14.32 -1.17
C PRO A 175 -9.68 -13.80 -1.44
N ALA A 176 -10.20 -12.97 -0.53
CA ALA A 176 -11.57 -12.46 -0.60
C ALA A 176 -11.87 -11.65 -1.86
N VAL A 177 -10.87 -10.94 -2.42
CA VAL A 177 -11.06 -10.10 -3.62
C VAL A 177 -11.05 -10.92 -4.92
N MET A 178 -10.32 -12.05 -4.97
CA MET A 178 -10.29 -12.93 -6.15
C MET A 178 -11.46 -13.92 -6.18
N ASN A 179 -12.10 -14.18 -5.04
CA ASN A 179 -13.32 -14.98 -4.93
C ASN A 179 -14.60 -14.15 -5.08
N LYS A 180 -14.55 -13.02 -5.78
CA LYS A 180 -15.76 -12.36 -6.26
C LYS A 180 -16.11 -13.02 -7.60
N PRO A 181 -17.18 -13.83 -7.69
CA PRO A 181 -17.59 -14.37 -8.98
C PRO A 181 -17.84 -13.18 -9.90
N SER A 182 -17.22 -13.23 -11.08
CA SER A 182 -17.65 -12.47 -12.24
C SER A 182 -19.17 -12.47 -12.27
N GLN A 183 -19.78 -11.29 -12.24
CA GLN A 183 -21.21 -11.17 -12.48
C GLN A 183 -21.49 -11.73 -13.87
N THR A 184 -21.96 -12.96 -13.92
CA THR A 184 -22.67 -13.49 -15.08
C THR A 184 -24.01 -12.76 -15.08
N PRO A 185 -24.41 -12.10 -16.18
CA PRO A 185 -25.68 -11.39 -16.21
C PRO A 185 -26.81 -12.40 -16.03
N GLU A 186 -27.68 -12.06 -15.09
CA GLU A 186 -28.98 -12.67 -14.84
C GLU A 186 -29.78 -12.67 -16.16
N ASN A 187 -29.98 -13.86 -16.74
CA ASN A 187 -31.02 -14.06 -17.74
C ASN A 187 -31.79 -15.34 -17.41
N HIS A 188 -32.76 -15.18 -16.52
CA HIS A 188 -33.90 -16.07 -16.43
C HIS A 188 -35.13 -15.18 -16.35
N LYS A 189 -35.73 -14.90 -17.50
CA LYS A 189 -37.12 -14.46 -17.61
C LYS A 189 -37.89 -15.58 -18.27
N ASP A 190 -38.97 -15.94 -17.58
CA ASP A 190 -40.13 -16.70 -18.03
C ASP A 190 -40.73 -16.15 -19.34
#